data_AF-A0AB40C1X3-F1
#
_entry.id   AF-A0AB40C1X3-F1
#
_cell.length_a   1.000
_cell.length_b   1.000
_cell.length_c   1.000
_cell.angle_alpha   90.00
_cell.angle_beta   90.00
_cell.angle_gamma   90.00
#
_symmetry.space_group_name_H-M   'P 1'
#
loop_
_entity.id
_entity.type
_entity.pdbx_description
1 polymer ?
#
loop_
_entity_poly.entity_id
_entity_poly.type
_entity_poly.pdbx_seq_one_letter_code
_entity_poly.pdbx_strand_id
1 'polypeptide(L)'
;MGNILNTIHPLLTHVDLDLHLLICDILDGLVMNDPFLTFLAKLLRRLNAVSVSSIEIGEPDYDTRVEAYGSIKSELFSVLKEDHALIILSQCVYDMSSEKLVFWQNASRALLSFVQFAGPILNSEKKYCDEIISKFELQDDEVNTTQRPNETCVTWMKVSIQMIIENIFLSI
;
A
#
# COMPACT_ATOMS: atom_id res chain seq x y z
N MET A 1 18.84 0.07 1.65
CA MET A 1 17.72 -0.85 1.38
C MET A 1 16.63 -0.24 0.49
N GLY A 2 16.26 1.04 0.63
CA GLY A 2 15.25 1.69 -0.23
C GLY A 2 15.45 1.49 -1.74
N ASN A 3 16.70 1.51 -2.23
CA ASN A 3 16.99 1.28 -3.65
C ASN A 3 16.57 -0.11 -4.18
N ILE A 4 16.59 -1.15 -3.33
CA ILE A 4 16.19 -2.50 -3.75
C ILE A 4 14.66 -2.59 -3.82
N LEU A 5 13.95 -2.11 -2.79
CA LEU A 5 12.48 -2.10 -2.80
C LEU A 5 11.91 -1.22 -3.92
N ASN A 6 12.56 -0.08 -4.19
CA ASN A 6 12.24 0.79 -5.32
C ASN A 6 12.43 0.10 -6.69
N THR A 7 13.29 -0.91 -6.76
CA THR A 7 13.48 -1.72 -7.98
C THR A 7 12.49 -2.89 -8.05
N ILE A 8 12.04 -3.41 -6.91
CA ILE A 8 11.13 -4.56 -6.84
C ILE A 8 9.68 -4.17 -7.17
N HIS A 9 9.18 -3.01 -6.72
CA HIS A 9 7.77 -2.65 -6.93
C HIS A 9 7.32 -2.61 -8.41
N PRO A 10 8.10 -2.14 -9.40
CA PRO A 10 7.67 -2.17 -10.80
C PRO A 10 7.80 -3.58 -11.40
N LEU A 11 8.67 -4.44 -10.85
CA LEU A 11 8.77 -5.84 -11.28
C LEU A 11 7.52 -6.62 -10.83
N LEU A 12 7.07 -6.41 -9.60
CA LEU A 12 5.88 -7.06 -9.03
C LEU A 12 4.58 -6.82 -9.79
N THR A 13 4.51 -5.81 -10.67
CA THR A 13 3.30 -5.54 -11.47
C THR A 13 3.32 -6.24 -12.84
N HIS A 14 4.47 -6.75 -13.29
CA HIS A 14 4.68 -7.21 -14.67
C HIS A 14 5.24 -8.62 -14.80
N VAL A 15 5.71 -9.23 -13.71
CA VAL A 15 6.39 -10.52 -13.74
C VAL A 15 5.46 -11.65 -13.31
N ASP A 16 5.70 -12.86 -13.82
CA ASP A 16 4.87 -14.03 -13.51
C ASP A 16 5.11 -14.55 -12.09
N LEU A 17 4.24 -15.47 -11.64
CA LEU A 17 4.23 -16.04 -10.29
C LEU A 17 5.60 -16.59 -9.84
N ASP A 18 6.34 -17.26 -10.72
CA ASP A 18 7.66 -17.82 -10.39
C ASP A 18 8.66 -16.72 -9.97
N LEU A 19 8.60 -15.57 -10.64
CA LEU A 19 9.41 -14.41 -10.28
C LEU A 19 8.90 -13.73 -9.01
N HIS A 20 7.58 -13.75 -8.74
CA HIS A 20 7.04 -13.31 -7.44
C HIS A 20 7.57 -14.16 -6.29
N LEU A 21 7.65 -15.49 -6.45
CA LEU A 21 8.21 -16.37 -5.44
C LEU A 21 9.70 -16.10 -5.22
N LEU A 22 10.46 -15.87 -6.29
CA LEU A 22 11.87 -15.46 -6.20
C LEU A 22 12.04 -14.10 -5.49
N ILE A 23 11.17 -13.13 -5.78
CA ILE A 23 11.14 -11.84 -5.08
C ILE A 23 10.89 -12.05 -3.59
N CYS A 24 9.97 -12.94 -3.22
CA CYS A 24 9.75 -13.27 -1.83
C CYS A 24 11.02 -13.87 -1.19
N ASP A 25 11.77 -14.72 -1.91
CA ASP A 25 13.02 -15.32 -1.39
C ASP A 25 14.10 -14.26 -1.18
N ILE A 26 14.16 -13.27 -2.07
CA ILE A 26 15.02 -12.09 -1.92
C ILE A 26 14.62 -11.31 -0.67
N LEU A 27 13.33 -11.05 -0.46
CA LEU A 27 12.86 -10.34 0.74
C LEU A 27 13.17 -11.12 2.03
N ASP A 28 12.98 -12.43 2.06
CA ASP A 28 13.34 -13.27 3.20
C ASP A 28 14.85 -13.23 3.48
N GLY A 29 15.68 -13.22 2.44
CA GLY A 29 17.13 -13.01 2.58
C GLY A 29 17.49 -11.61 3.10
N LEU A 30 16.75 -10.58 2.69
CA LEU A 30 16.95 -9.20 3.17
C LEU A 30 16.57 -9.04 4.64
N VAL A 31 15.58 -9.78 5.14
CA VAL A 31 15.17 -9.78 6.56
C VAL A 31 16.34 -10.11 7.49
N MET A 32 17.28 -10.96 7.05
CA MET A 32 18.48 -11.29 7.82
C MET A 32 19.36 -10.07 8.09
N ASN A 33 19.32 -9.07 7.22
CA ASN A 33 20.09 -7.82 7.34
C ASN A 33 19.25 -6.66 7.87
N ASP A 34 17.94 -6.66 7.60
CA ASP A 34 16.99 -5.64 8.04
C ASP A 34 15.70 -6.27 8.60
N PRO A 35 15.64 -6.49 9.93
CA PRO A 35 14.47 -7.10 10.56
C PRO A 35 13.17 -6.30 10.43
N PHE A 36 13.21 -5.01 10.08
CA PHE A 36 12.00 -4.21 9.85
C PHE A 36 11.21 -4.69 8.63
N LEU A 37 11.85 -5.45 7.73
CA LEU A 37 11.21 -6.06 6.56
C LEU A 37 10.41 -7.33 6.91
N THR A 38 10.52 -7.86 8.13
CA THR A 38 9.91 -9.15 8.51
C THR A 38 8.40 -9.19 8.25
N PHE A 39 7.70 -8.10 8.57
CA PHE A 39 6.27 -8.00 8.31
C PHE A 39 5.97 -8.07 6.80
N LEU A 40 6.69 -7.27 6.01
CA LEU A 40 6.50 -7.16 4.57
C LEU A 40 6.79 -8.49 3.87
N ALA A 41 7.92 -9.13 4.20
CA ALA A 41 8.33 -10.41 3.62
C ALA A 41 7.29 -11.51 3.90
N LYS A 42 6.83 -11.61 5.15
CA LYS A 42 5.78 -12.58 5.53
C LYS A 42 4.46 -12.30 4.83
N LEU A 43 4.04 -11.03 4.74
CA LEU A 43 2.80 -10.68 4.07
C LEU A 43 2.88 -11.00 2.58
N LEU A 44 3.94 -10.59 1.89
CA LEU A 44 4.10 -10.84 0.45
C LEU A 44 4.19 -12.35 0.14
N ARG A 45 4.88 -13.12 0.97
CA ARG A 45 4.92 -14.59 0.88
C ARG A 45 3.52 -15.20 0.94
N ARG A 46 2.70 -14.76 1.90
CA ARG A 46 1.33 -15.26 2.06
C ARG A 46 0.42 -14.79 0.92
N LEU A 47 0.60 -13.57 0.44
CA LEU A 47 -0.07 -13.05 -0.75
C LEU A 47 0.33 -13.78 -2.03
N ASN A 48 1.42 -14.55 -2.04
CA ASN A 48 1.84 -15.39 -3.17
C ASN A 48 1.88 -16.88 -2.78
N ALA A 49 1.11 -17.29 -1.76
CA ALA A 49 1.12 -18.66 -1.29
C ALA A 49 0.62 -19.64 -2.38
N VAL A 50 1.35 -20.73 -2.54
CA VAL A 50 1.02 -21.85 -3.42
C VAL A 50 0.66 -23.07 -2.59
N SER A 51 -0.27 -23.87 -3.09
CA SER A 51 -0.71 -25.11 -2.46
C SER A 51 0.43 -26.10 -2.41
N VAL A 52 0.61 -26.73 -1.24
CA VAL A 52 1.66 -27.73 -0.99
C VAL A 52 1.50 -28.95 -1.91
N SER A 53 0.27 -29.30 -2.30
CA SER A 53 -0.01 -30.44 -3.18
C SER A 53 0.31 -30.17 -4.66
N SER A 54 0.57 -28.91 -5.02
CA SER A 54 0.64 -28.46 -6.41
C SER A 54 1.73 -27.41 -6.62
N ILE A 55 2.83 -27.54 -5.86
CA ILE A 55 4.02 -26.68 -5.93
C ILE A 55 4.60 -26.64 -7.36
N GLU A 56 4.71 -27.79 -8.02
CA GLU A 56 5.28 -27.89 -9.38
C GLU A 56 4.47 -27.14 -10.45
N ILE A 57 3.17 -26.94 -10.21
CA ILE A 57 2.27 -26.25 -11.13
C ILE A 57 1.87 -24.86 -10.63
N GLY A 58 2.44 -24.41 -9.50
CA GLY A 58 2.19 -23.09 -8.92
C GLY A 58 0.72 -22.84 -8.58
N GLU A 59 -0.05 -23.87 -8.24
CA GLU A 59 -1.47 -23.66 -7.91
C GLU A 59 -1.58 -22.81 -6.63
N PRO A 60 -2.40 -21.74 -6.60
CA PRO A 60 -2.50 -20.90 -5.43
C PRO A 60 -3.12 -21.61 -4.21
N ASP A 61 -2.60 -21.30 -3.03
CA ASP A 61 -3.28 -21.57 -1.77
C ASP A 61 -4.31 -20.46 -1.51
N TYR A 62 -5.56 -20.70 -1.93
CA TYR A 62 -6.62 -19.70 -1.83
C TYR A 62 -6.91 -19.27 -0.39
N ASP A 63 -6.91 -20.20 0.56
CA ASP A 63 -7.25 -19.90 1.95
C ASP A 63 -6.19 -18.97 2.57
N THR A 64 -4.91 -19.32 2.40
CA THR A 64 -3.81 -18.48 2.89
C THR A 64 -3.81 -17.10 2.23
N ARG A 65 -4.03 -17.02 0.91
CA ARG A 65 -4.08 -15.73 0.19
C ARG A 65 -5.27 -14.88 0.62
N VAL A 66 -6.47 -15.46 0.76
CA VAL A 66 -7.67 -14.75 1.23
C VAL A 66 -7.47 -14.21 2.64
N GLU A 67 -6.91 -15.01 3.54
CA GLU A 67 -6.61 -14.58 4.91
C GLU A 67 -5.58 -13.44 4.93
N ALA A 68 -4.53 -13.53 4.11
CA ALA A 68 -3.51 -12.49 3.99
C ALA A 68 -4.12 -11.17 3.49
N TYR A 69 -4.94 -11.22 2.45
CA TYR A 69 -5.68 -10.05 1.97
C TYR A 69 -6.63 -9.47 3.01
N GLY A 70 -7.23 -10.31 3.86
CA GLY A 70 -8.07 -9.87 4.99
C GLY A 70 -7.32 -9.07 6.06
N SER A 71 -5.98 -9.17 6.10
CA SER A 71 -5.14 -8.39 7.02
C SER A 71 -4.82 -6.98 6.51
N ILE A 72 -5.03 -6.70 5.22
CA ILE A 72 -4.77 -5.39 4.61
C ILE A 72 -5.99 -4.48 4.85
N LYS A 73 -5.91 -3.65 5.88
CA LYS A 73 -6.94 -2.68 6.27
C LYS A 73 -6.41 -1.25 6.22
N SER A 74 -7.29 -0.25 6.25
CA SER A 74 -6.91 1.16 6.21
C SER A 74 -5.93 1.53 7.33
N GLU A 75 -6.08 0.96 8.52
CA GLU A 75 -5.20 1.22 9.66
C GLU A 75 -3.76 0.77 9.42
N LEU A 76 -3.56 -0.27 8.60
CA LEU A 76 -2.23 -0.79 8.28
C LEU A 76 -1.39 0.29 7.59
N PHE A 77 -1.96 1.04 6.66
CA PHE A 77 -1.22 2.07 5.91
C PHE A 77 -0.74 3.24 6.77
N SER A 78 -1.34 3.45 7.94
CA SER A 78 -0.88 4.47 8.89
C SER A 78 0.44 4.14 9.58
N VAL A 79 0.82 2.86 9.62
CA VAL A 79 2.04 2.39 10.29
C VAL A 79 3.11 1.88 9.30
N LEU A 80 2.77 1.79 8.02
CA LEU A 80 3.70 1.37 6.98
C LEU A 80 4.62 2.51 6.55
N LYS A 81 5.84 2.15 6.14
CA LYS A 81 6.69 3.01 5.34
C LYS A 81 6.20 3.02 3.89
N GLU A 82 6.53 4.07 3.16
CA GLU A 82 6.14 4.25 1.76
C GLU A 82 6.56 3.07 0.87
N ASP A 83 7.82 2.66 0.97
CA ASP A 83 8.39 1.52 0.23
C ASP A 83 7.66 0.20 0.54
N HIS A 84 7.24 -0.02 1.78
CA HIS A 84 6.45 -1.20 2.14
C HIS A 84 5.03 -1.13 1.55
N ALA A 85 4.40 0.04 1.58
CA ALA A 85 3.08 0.25 1.00
C ALA A 85 3.12 0.06 -0.53
N LEU A 86 4.16 0.57 -1.20
CA LEU A 86 4.38 0.38 -2.64
C LEU A 86 4.39 -1.10 -3.01
N ILE A 87 5.17 -1.93 -2.31
CA ILE A 87 5.27 -3.37 -2.58
C ILE A 87 3.92 -4.07 -2.43
N ILE A 88 3.17 -3.78 -1.36
CA ILE A 88 1.85 -4.37 -1.12
C ILE A 88 0.86 -3.98 -2.22
N LEU A 89 0.85 -2.70 -2.60
CA LEU A 89 -0.07 -2.18 -3.60
C LEU A 89 0.29 -2.65 -5.02
N SER A 90 1.58 -2.82 -5.34
CA SER A 90 2.03 -3.46 -6.58
C SER A 90 1.51 -4.89 -6.70
N GLN A 91 1.59 -5.68 -5.62
CA GLN A 91 0.99 -7.02 -5.60
C GLN A 91 -0.52 -6.98 -5.84
N CYS A 92 -1.23 -5.99 -5.27
CA CYS A 92 -2.66 -5.82 -5.50
C CYS A 92 -2.96 -5.49 -6.97
N VAL A 93 -2.16 -4.63 -7.61
CA VAL A 93 -2.32 -4.32 -9.04
C VAL A 93 -2.12 -5.56 -9.90
N TYR A 94 -1.08 -6.35 -9.62
CA TYR A 94 -0.86 -7.62 -10.33
C TYR A 94 -2.07 -8.56 -10.21
N ASP A 95 -2.59 -8.77 -8.99
CA ASP A 95 -3.74 -9.65 -8.77
C ASP A 95 -5.07 -9.06 -9.30
N MET A 96 -5.14 -7.74 -9.56
CA MET A 96 -6.26 -7.11 -10.29
C MET A 96 -6.23 -7.42 -11.79
N SER A 97 -5.08 -7.77 -12.35
CA SER A 97 -4.96 -8.22 -13.74
C SER A 97 -5.18 -9.71 -13.91
N SER A 98 -5.34 -10.47 -12.81
CA SER A 98 -5.58 -11.91 -12.85
C SER A 98 -6.99 -12.25 -13.34
N GLU A 99 -7.11 -13.29 -14.18
CA GLU A 99 -8.39 -13.85 -14.63
C GLU A 99 -9.21 -14.48 -13.50
N LYS A 100 -8.57 -14.83 -12.38
CA LYS A 100 -9.24 -15.43 -11.22
C LYS A 100 -9.96 -14.38 -10.39
N LEU A 101 -11.29 -14.43 -10.41
CA LEU A 101 -12.19 -13.50 -9.73
C LEU A 101 -11.88 -13.31 -8.23
N VAL A 102 -11.47 -14.39 -7.54
CA VAL A 102 -11.14 -14.34 -6.11
C VAL A 102 -9.96 -13.40 -5.85
N PHE A 103 -8.93 -13.39 -6.70
CA PHE A 103 -7.78 -12.51 -6.53
C PHE A 103 -8.14 -11.07 -6.84
N TRP A 104 -8.87 -10.85 -7.93
CA TRP A 104 -9.40 -9.54 -8.28
C TRP A 104 -10.22 -8.91 -7.14
N GLN A 105 -11.17 -9.66 -6.56
CA GLN A 105 -12.02 -9.14 -5.48
C GLN A 105 -11.22 -8.78 -4.22
N ASN A 106 -10.28 -9.63 -3.83
CA ASN A 106 -9.46 -9.41 -2.65
C ASN A 106 -8.49 -8.23 -2.84
N ALA A 107 -7.84 -8.15 -3.99
CA ALA A 107 -6.96 -7.04 -4.35
C ALA A 107 -7.72 -5.71 -4.44
N SER A 108 -8.90 -5.70 -5.07
CA SER A 108 -9.79 -4.54 -5.13
C SER A 108 -10.15 -4.02 -3.73
N ARG A 109 -10.46 -4.91 -2.79
CA ARG A 109 -10.75 -4.54 -1.39
C ARG A 109 -9.53 -3.97 -0.67
N ALA A 110 -8.33 -4.49 -0.91
CA ALA A 110 -7.09 -3.96 -0.35
C ALA A 110 -6.77 -2.56 -0.92
N LEU A 111 -6.94 -2.36 -2.22
CA LEU A 111 -6.80 -1.06 -2.89
C LEU A 111 -7.83 -0.04 -2.36
N LEU A 112 -9.08 -0.46 -2.16
CA LEU A 112 -10.11 0.39 -1.55
C LEU A 112 -9.72 0.80 -0.11
N SER A 113 -9.13 -0.11 0.65
CA SER A 113 -8.63 0.17 2.01
C SER A 113 -7.55 1.25 2.00
N PHE A 114 -6.66 1.24 0.99
CA PHE A 114 -5.69 2.31 0.76
C PHE A 114 -6.37 3.63 0.42
N VAL A 115 -7.37 3.65 -0.49
CA VAL A 115 -8.11 4.86 -0.84
C VAL A 115 -8.83 5.44 0.38
N GLN A 116 -9.42 4.61 1.24
CA GLN A 116 -10.06 5.02 2.49
C GLN A 116 -9.08 5.65 3.47
N PHE A 117 -7.83 5.16 3.51
CA PHE A 117 -6.75 5.75 4.28
C PHE A 117 -6.27 7.09 3.67
N ALA A 118 -6.00 7.11 2.37
CA ALA A 118 -5.41 8.24 1.67
C ALA A 118 -6.37 9.42 1.52
N GLY A 119 -7.66 9.15 1.27
CA GLY A 119 -8.67 10.16 0.96
C GLY A 119 -8.78 11.29 1.99
N PRO A 120 -8.96 11.00 3.30
CA PRO A 120 -8.99 12.03 4.35
C PRO A 120 -7.69 12.83 4.46
N ILE A 121 -6.54 12.19 4.25
CA ILE A 121 -5.23 12.84 4.32
C ILE A 121 -5.06 13.84 3.18
N LEU A 122 -5.38 13.44 1.95
CA LEU A 122 -5.33 14.29 0.77
C LEU A 122 -6.36 15.43 0.82
N ASN A 123 -7.56 15.17 1.37
CA ASN A 123 -8.62 16.18 1.48
C ASN A 123 -8.46 17.17 2.65
N SER A 124 -7.48 16.98 3.53
CA SER A 124 -7.26 17.87 4.69
C SER A 124 -6.89 19.32 4.30
N GLU A 125 -6.33 19.53 3.11
CA GLU A 125 -6.07 20.88 2.56
C GLU A 125 -7.31 21.54 1.98
N LYS A 126 -8.20 20.76 1.33
CA LYS A 126 -9.46 21.28 0.80
C LYS A 126 -10.31 21.88 1.92
N LYS A 127 -10.47 21.17 3.04
CA LYS A 127 -11.19 21.70 4.20
C LYS A 127 -10.53 22.93 4.81
N TYR A 128 -9.20 23.01 4.86
CA TYR A 128 -8.52 24.19 5.39
C TYR A 128 -8.68 25.41 4.46
N CYS A 129 -8.52 25.23 3.16
CA CYS A 129 -8.74 26.30 2.18
C CYS A 129 -10.22 26.72 2.12
N ASP A 130 -11.16 25.78 2.13
CA ASP A 130 -12.60 26.05 2.13
C ASP A 130 -13.06 26.68 3.45
N GLU A 131 -12.50 26.27 4.61
CA GLU A 131 -12.74 26.92 5.91
C GLU A 131 -12.12 28.31 5.98
N ILE A 132 -10.93 28.51 5.40
CA ILE A 132 -10.31 29.83 5.34
C ILE A 132 -11.11 30.74 4.42
N ILE A 133 -11.50 30.29 3.22
CA ILE A 133 -12.33 31.05 2.28
C ILE A 133 -13.68 31.38 2.92
N SER A 134 -14.36 30.42 3.54
CA SER A 134 -15.63 30.67 4.24
C SER A 134 -15.49 31.53 5.49
N LYS A 135 -14.36 31.51 6.20
CA LYS A 135 -14.06 32.44 7.31
C LYS A 135 -13.73 33.85 6.82
N PHE A 136 -12.99 33.98 5.72
CA PHE A 136 -12.74 35.26 5.03
C PHE A 136 -14.04 35.85 4.46
N GLU A 137 -15.01 35.02 4.11
CA GLU A 137 -16.34 35.45 3.68
C GLU A 137 -17.28 35.81 4.86
N LEU A 138 -16.94 35.43 6.11
CA LEU A 138 -17.89 35.53 7.25
C LEU A 138 -17.44 36.29 8.50
N GLN A 139 -16.19 36.74 8.71
CA GLN A 139 -15.91 37.58 9.90
C GLN A 139 -14.64 38.44 9.84
N ASP A 140 -14.85 39.77 9.90
CA ASP A 140 -14.11 40.64 10.81
C ASP A 140 -14.22 40.06 12.24
N ASP A 141 -13.08 40.01 12.91
CA ASP A 141 -12.85 39.69 14.33
C ASP A 141 -12.69 38.23 14.82
N GLU A 142 -11.55 38.10 15.51
CA GLU A 142 -11.07 37.16 16.52
C GLU A 142 -10.62 35.73 16.17
N VAL A 143 -9.29 35.59 16.23
CA VAL A 143 -8.46 34.39 16.21
C VAL A 143 -8.79 33.49 17.41
N ASN A 144 -9.23 32.26 17.13
CA ASN A 144 -9.16 31.16 18.09
C ASN A 144 -8.20 30.07 17.61
N THR A 145 -7.15 29.85 18.39
CA THR A 145 -6.10 28.84 18.22
C THR A 145 -6.64 27.43 18.49
N THR A 146 -6.92 26.68 17.43
CA THR A 146 -7.15 25.23 17.50
C THR A 146 -5.81 24.51 17.40
N GLN A 147 -5.52 23.64 18.38
CA GLN A 147 -4.30 22.84 18.44
C GLN A 147 -4.15 21.94 17.19
N ARG A 148 -3.09 22.21 16.41
CA ARG A 148 -2.73 21.49 15.18
C ARG A 148 -2.34 20.03 15.47
N PRO A 149 -2.84 19.03 14.73
CA PRO A 149 -2.07 17.83 14.50
C PRO A 149 -0.76 18.22 13.81
N ASN A 150 0.36 17.61 14.23
CA ASN A 150 1.73 17.95 13.81
C ASN A 150 1.84 18.09 12.27
N GLU A 151 1.78 19.33 11.73
CA GLU A 151 1.63 19.60 10.30
C GLU A 151 2.71 18.92 9.45
N THR A 152 3.93 18.85 9.97
CA THR A 152 5.09 18.19 9.34
C THR A 152 4.85 16.70 9.07
N CYS A 153 4.10 16.01 9.94
CA CYS A 153 3.78 14.59 9.78
C CYS A 153 2.76 14.36 8.66
N VAL A 154 1.74 15.22 8.59
CA VAL A 154 0.69 15.15 7.56
C VAL A 154 1.24 15.50 6.18
N THR A 155 2.14 16.49 6.08
CA THR A 155 2.77 16.87 4.80
C THR A 155 3.64 15.75 4.23
N TRP A 156 4.44 15.07 5.06
CA TRP A 156 5.22 13.90 4.63
C TRP A 156 4.32 12.75 4.14
N MET A 157 3.23 12.45 4.86
CA MET A 157 2.29 11.39 4.46
C MET A 157 1.63 11.71 3.12
N LYS A 158 1.29 12.97 2.86
CA LYS A 158 0.75 13.42 1.56
C LYS A 158 1.74 13.18 0.43
N VAL A 159 2.99 13.60 0.58
CA VAL A 159 4.04 13.38 -0.43
C VAL A 159 4.22 11.89 -0.70
N SER A 160 4.24 11.08 0.35
CA SER A 160 4.34 9.61 0.24
C SER A 160 3.15 9.00 -0.50
N ILE A 161 1.93 9.44 -0.20
CA ILE A 161 0.70 8.99 -0.88
C ILE A 161 0.72 9.39 -2.36
N GLN A 162 1.13 10.63 -2.66
CA GLN A 162 1.25 11.14 -4.02
C GLN A 162 2.24 10.29 -4.83
N MET A 163 3.42 10.00 -4.26
CA MET A 163 4.43 9.14 -4.85
C MET A 163 3.91 7.73 -5.10
N ILE A 164 3.15 7.15 -4.16
CA ILE A 164 2.51 5.85 -4.34
C ILE A 164 1.54 5.89 -5.53
N ILE A 165 0.73 6.94 -5.65
CA ILE A 165 -0.24 7.05 -6.73
C ILE A 165 0.46 7.14 -8.10
N GLU A 166 1.52 7.95 -8.19
CA GLU A 166 2.29 8.13 -9.42
C GLU A 166 3.03 6.85 -9.84
N ASN A 167 3.67 6.17 -8.91
CA ASN A 167 4.46 4.96 -9.19
C ASN A 167 3.62 3.72 -9.50
N ILE A 168 2.36 3.67 -9.07
CA ILE A 168 1.51 2.49 -9.23
C ILE A 168 0.44 2.68 -10.29
N PHE A 169 -0.29 3.80 -10.28
CA PHE A 169 -1.47 3.95 -11.13
C PHE A 169 -1.22 4.75 -12.41
N LEU A 170 -0.12 5.52 -12.48
CA LEU A 170 0.24 6.32 -13.66
C LEU A 170 1.39 5.71 -14.48
N SER A 171 1.95 4.60 -14.00
CA SER A 171 3.05 3.86 -14.66
C SER A 171 2.57 2.61 -15.43
N ILE A 172 1.26 2.37 -15.47
CA ILE A 172 0.56 1.31 -16.22
C ILE A 172 -0.09 1.94 -17.45
#